data_AF-A0A522BGT2-F1
#
_entry.id   AF-A0A522BGT2-F1
#
_cell.length_a   1.000
_cell.length_b   1.000
_cell.length_c   1.000
_cell.angle_alpha   90.00
_cell.angle_beta   90.00
_cell.angle_gamma   90.00
#
_symmetry.space_group_name_H-M   'P 1'
#
loop_
_entity.id
_entity.type
_entity.pdbx_description
1 polymer ?
#
loop_
_entity_poly.entity_id
_entity_poly.type
_entity_poly.pdbx_seq_one_letter_code
_entity_poly.pdbx_strand_id
1 'polypeptide(L)'
;MDIVVNEELKAYIDPLTPEEYEALEASILAEGCRDALVLWGDVLVDGHNRYGICRKHGLPFQTVQNTRFQSMEDVHLWMIDQHLGRRSLSDFQHAALE
;
A
#
# COMPACT_ATOMS: atom_id res chain seq x y z
N MET A 1 2.79 -18.87 1.36
CA MET A 1 2.30 -18.12 0.19
C MET A 1 3.39 -17.11 -0.13
N ASP A 2 4.01 -17.25 -1.29
CA ASP A 2 5.09 -16.35 -1.71
C ASP A 2 4.45 -15.15 -2.42
N ILE A 3 4.61 -13.97 -1.83
CA ILE A 3 4.17 -12.71 -2.44
C ILE A 3 5.30 -12.22 -3.34
N VAL A 4 4.99 -12.04 -4.62
CA VAL A 4 5.89 -11.53 -5.64
C VAL A 4 5.82 -10.01 -5.66
N VAL A 5 6.95 -9.35 -5.41
CA VAL A 5 7.07 -7.91 -5.56
C VAL A 5 7.52 -7.61 -6.98
N ASN A 6 6.68 -6.93 -7.74
CA ASN A 6 7.05 -6.40 -9.06
C ASN A 6 7.64 -5.00 -8.88
N GLU A 7 8.91 -4.82 -9.25
CA GLU A 7 9.61 -3.53 -9.09
C GLU A 7 8.99 -2.41 -9.94
N GLU A 8 8.36 -2.73 -11.08
CA GLU A 8 7.63 -1.74 -11.89
C GLU A 8 6.42 -1.21 -11.13
N LEU A 9 5.63 -2.08 -10.50
CA LEU A 9 4.48 -1.67 -9.69
C LEU A 9 4.92 -0.89 -8.45
N LYS A 10 5.98 -1.34 -7.79
CA LYS A 10 6.53 -0.66 -6.61
C LYS A 10 7.02 0.75 -6.92
N ALA A 11 7.58 0.96 -8.11
CA ALA A 11 8.06 2.27 -8.58
C ALA A 11 6.97 3.10 -9.30
N TYR A 12 5.76 2.57 -9.47
CA TYR A 12 4.72 3.19 -10.29
C TYR A 12 4.11 4.44 -9.65
N ILE A 13 4.07 4.49 -8.31
CA ILE A 13 3.56 5.61 -7.52
C ILE A 13 4.72 6.20 -6.73
N ASP A 14 4.68 7.53 -6.54
CA ASP A 14 5.67 8.25 -5.73
C ASP A 14 5.90 7.51 -4.40
N PRO A 15 7.17 7.19 -4.06
CA PRO A 15 7.47 6.56 -2.79
C PRO A 15 7.19 7.54 -1.64
N LEU A 16 6.99 6.98 -0.45
CA LEU A 16 6.93 7.78 0.78
C LEU A 16 8.25 8.50 1.01
N THR A 17 8.20 9.70 1.57
CA THR A 17 9.40 10.34 2.13
C THR A 17 9.93 9.51 3.30
N PRO A 18 11.20 9.68 3.71
CA PRO A 18 11.74 9.00 4.88
C PRO A 18 10.88 9.21 6.13
N GLU A 19 10.39 10.43 6.35
CA GLU A 19 9.56 10.78 7.51
C GLU A 19 8.19 10.08 7.47
N GLU A 20 7.55 10.03 6.30
CA GLU A 20 6.29 9.31 6.09
C GLU A 20 6.47 7.80 6.30
N TYR A 21 7.61 7.25 5.85
CA TYR A 21 7.94 5.84 6.07
C TYR A 21 8.15 5.54 7.56
N GLU A 22 8.89 6.39 8.29
CA GLU A 22 9.10 6.24 9.72
C GLU A 22 7.77 6.31 10.51
N ALA A 23 6.91 7.26 10.15
CA ALA A 23 5.57 7.39 10.74
C ALA A 23 4.72 6.13 10.50
N LEU A 24 4.76 5.58 9.27
CA LEU A 24 4.08 4.34 8.94
C LEU A 24 4.64 3.16 9.73
N GLU A 25 5.97 3.05 9.83
CA GLU A 25 6.64 1.98 10.60
C GLU A 25 6.25 2.03 12.07
N ALA A 26 6.27 3.22 12.69
CA ALA A 26 5.83 3.41 14.07
C ALA A 26 4.36 3.02 14.28
N SER A 27 3.46 3.42 13.36
CA SER A 27 2.03 3.05 13.43
C SER A 27 1.83 1.53 13.34
N ILE A 28 2.53 0.85 12.42
CA ILE A 28 2.44 -0.61 12.27
C ILE A 28 2.98 -1.34 13.50
N LEU A 29 4.07 -0.84 14.11
CA LEU A 29 4.62 -1.42 15.34
C LEU A 29 3.68 -1.26 16.54
N ALA A 30 2.96 -0.14 16.62
CA ALA A 30 2.04 0.14 17.72
C ALA A 30 0.69 -0.58 17.57
N GLU A 31 0.14 -0.64 16.35
CA GLU A 31 -1.25 -1.03 16.09
C GLU A 31 -1.38 -2.28 15.21
N GLY A 32 -0.28 -2.79 14.66
CA GLY A 32 -0.26 -3.87 13.68
C GLY A 32 -0.58 -3.40 12.25
N CYS A 33 -0.44 -4.32 11.29
CA CYS A 33 -0.79 -4.08 9.88
C CYS A 33 -2.31 -4.17 9.67
N ARG A 34 -3.02 -3.11 10.03
CA ARG A 34 -4.49 -3.05 9.99
C ARG A 34 -5.06 -3.16 8.57
N ASP A 35 -4.48 -2.42 7.63
CA ASP A 35 -4.91 -2.43 6.24
C ASP A 35 -4.33 -3.66 5.52
N ALA A 36 -5.20 -4.44 4.90
CA ALA A 36 -4.78 -5.60 4.11
C ALA A 36 -3.92 -5.20 2.91
N LEU A 37 -2.98 -6.07 2.54
CA LEU A 37 -2.21 -5.99 1.30
C LEU A 37 -3.10 -6.44 0.14
N VAL A 38 -3.03 -5.74 -0.99
CA VAL A 38 -3.82 -6.09 -2.18
C VAL A 38 -2.98 -6.89 -3.14
N LEU A 39 -3.47 -8.06 -3.52
CA LEU A 39 -2.81 -9.00 -4.42
C LEU A 39 -3.61 -9.18 -5.72
N TRP A 40 -2.89 -9.49 -6.79
CA TRP A 40 -3.42 -10.07 -8.02
C TRP A 40 -2.71 -11.40 -8.29
N GLY A 41 -3.33 -12.50 -7.88
CA GLY A 41 -2.64 -13.79 -7.81
C GLY A 41 -1.58 -13.74 -6.70
N ASP A 42 -0.32 -13.92 -7.07
CA ASP A 42 0.85 -13.81 -6.20
C ASP A 42 1.51 -12.42 -6.22
N VAL A 43 1.15 -11.55 -7.19
CA VAL A 43 1.74 -10.22 -7.35
C VAL A 43 1.18 -9.25 -6.32
N LEU A 44 2.06 -8.55 -5.62
CA LEU A 44 1.72 -7.43 -4.73
C LEU A 44 1.36 -6.19 -5.56
N VAL A 45 0.14 -5.71 -5.40
CA VAL A 45 -0.38 -4.52 -6.10
C VAL A 45 -0.35 -3.30 -5.18
N ASP A 46 -0.83 -3.42 -3.94
CA ASP A 46 -0.81 -2.34 -2.96
C ASP A 46 -0.35 -2.81 -1.58
N GLY A 47 0.30 -1.90 -0.85
CA GLY A 47 0.88 -2.16 0.45
C GLY A 47 2.35 -2.53 0.43
N HIS A 48 3.12 -2.14 -0.60
CA HIS A 48 4.56 -2.40 -0.72
C HIS A 48 5.36 -2.04 0.55
N ASN A 49 5.14 -0.84 1.12
CA ASN A 49 5.82 -0.41 2.35
C ASN A 49 5.36 -1.22 3.57
N ARG A 50 4.04 -1.44 3.71
CA ARG A 50 3.46 -2.28 4.77
C ARG A 50 4.04 -3.69 4.74
N TYR A 51 4.12 -4.30 3.55
CA TYR A 51 4.71 -5.61 3.36
C TYR A 51 6.18 -5.66 3.80
N GLY A 52 6.99 -4.68 3.36
CA GLY A 52 8.39 -4.57 3.75
C GLY A 52 8.57 -4.45 5.26
N ILE A 53 7.80 -3.59 5.92
CA ILE A 53 7.83 -3.38 7.37
C ILE A 53 7.40 -4.65 8.12
N CYS A 54 6.29 -5.28 7.71
CA CYS A 54 5.82 -6.49 8.36
C CYS A 54 6.81 -7.64 8.23
N ARG A 55 7.46 -7.79 7.06
CA ARG A 55 8.51 -8.79 6.85
C ARG A 55 9.75 -8.51 7.70
N LYS A 56 10.16 -7.24 7.80
CA LYS A 56 11.29 -6.79 8.63
C LYS A 56 11.10 -7.14 10.10
N HIS A 57 9.88 -6.97 10.62
CA HIS A 57 9.56 -7.16 12.04
C HIS A 57 8.89 -8.49 12.38
N GLY A 58 8.63 -9.35 11.39
CA GLY A 58 7.91 -10.61 11.61
C GLY A 58 6.45 -10.43 12.03
N LEU A 59 5.81 -9.33 11.64
CA LEU A 59 4.43 -9.02 12.01
C LEU A 59 3.43 -9.73 11.07
N PRO A 60 2.28 -10.18 11.59
CA PRO A 60 1.22 -10.71 10.77
C PRO A 60 0.57 -9.59 9.94
N PHE A 61 0.11 -9.95 8.75
CA PHE A 61 -0.66 -9.07 7.87
C PHE A 61 -1.76 -9.86 7.18
N GLN A 62 -2.80 -9.16 6.76
CA GLN A 62 -3.88 -9.72 5.96
C GLN A 62 -3.64 -9.44 4.48
N THR A 63 -4.17 -10.30 3.63
CA THR A 63 -4.13 -10.12 2.17
C THR A 63 -5.54 -10.22 1.60
N VAL A 64 -5.85 -9.39 0.63
CA VAL A 64 -7.08 -9.47 -0.16
C VAL A 64 -6.74 -9.64 -1.64
N GLN A 65 -7.52 -10.46 -2.34
CA GLN A 65 -7.39 -10.63 -3.78
C GLN A 65 -8.28 -9.61 -4.49
N ASN A 66 -7.72 -8.87 -5.43
CA ASN A 66 -8.53 -8.09 -6.35
C ASN A 66 -8.79 -8.92 -7.62
N THR A 67 -10.00 -9.47 -7.70
CA THR A 67 -10.41 -10.38 -8.78
C THR A 67 -10.90 -9.66 -10.04
N ARG A 68 -10.86 -8.32 -10.06
CA ARG A 68 -11.37 -7.51 -11.18
C ARG A 68 -10.30 -7.16 -12.22
N PHE A 69 -9.02 -7.31 -11.88
CA PHE A 69 -7.93 -7.06 -12.81
C PHE A 69 -7.90 -8.11 -13.90
N GLN A 70 -7.93 -7.65 -15.15
CA GLN A 70 -7.81 -8.48 -16.34
C GLN A 70 -6.49 -8.22 -17.06
N SER A 71 -5.80 -7.13 -16.72
CA SER A 71 -4.55 -6.70 -17.34
C SER A 71 -3.70 -5.86 -16.38
N MET A 72 -2.41 -5.67 -16.72
CA MET A 72 -1.54 -4.72 -16.01
C MET A 72 -2.01 -3.27 -16.13
N GLU A 73 -2.71 -2.92 -17.21
CA GLU A 73 -3.31 -1.59 -17.37
C GLU A 73 -4.40 -1.35 -16.32
N ASP A 74 -5.24 -2.35 -16.04
CA ASP A 74 -6.25 -2.26 -14.96
C ASP A 74 -5.59 -2.06 -13.59
N VAL A 75 -4.46 -2.73 -13.35
CA VAL A 75 -3.68 -2.61 -12.11
C VAL A 75 -3.17 -1.18 -11.96
N HIS A 76 -2.54 -0.64 -13.00
CA HIS A 76 -2.02 0.73 -13.01
C HIS A 76 -3.12 1.78 -12.78
N LEU A 77 -4.24 1.68 -13.50
CA LEU A 77 -5.37 2.61 -13.33
C LEU A 77 -5.92 2.54 -11.91
N TRP A 78 -6.07 1.34 -11.36
CA TRP A 78 -6.53 1.17 -9.98
C TRP A 78 -5.55 1.75 -8.96
N MET A 79 -4.24 1.60 -9.16
CA MET A 79 -3.23 2.19 -8.27
C MET A 79 -3.31 3.72 -8.25
N ILE A 80 -3.55 4.34 -9.40
CA ILE A 80 -3.78 5.79 -9.50
C ILE A 80 -5.04 6.18 -8.73
N ASP A 81 -6.16 5.49 -8.95
CA ASP A 81 -7.42 5.78 -8.26
C ASP A 81 -7.30 5.63 -6.74
N GLN A 82 -6.59 4.61 -6.26
CA GLN A 82 -6.34 4.44 -4.82
C GLN A 82 -5.50 5.58 -4.24
N HIS A 83 -4.47 6.02 -4.97
CA HIS A 83 -3.59 7.09 -4.50
C HIS A 83 -4.30 8.45 -4.52
N LEU A 84 -5.07 8.74 -5.57
CA LEU A 84 -5.89 9.96 -5.66
C LEU A 84 -7.00 9.98 -4.60
N GLY A 85 -7.63 8.83 -4.32
CA GLY A 85 -8.60 8.69 -3.24
C GLY A 85 -7.99 8.97 -1.87
N ARG A 86 -6.76 8.51 -1.61
CA ARG A 86 -6.04 8.80 -0.37
C ARG A 86 -5.56 10.26 -0.28
N ARG A 87 -5.05 10.84 -1.37
CA ARG A 87 -4.63 12.25 -1.42
C ARG A 87 -5.83 13.20 -1.20
N SER A 88 -6.96 12.95 -1.84
CA SER A 88 -8.17 13.78 -1.64
C SER A 88 -8.72 13.70 -0.21
N LEU A 89 -8.61 12.55 0.46
CA LEU A 89 -8.94 12.42 1.89
C LEU A 89 -7.95 13.21 2.77
N SER A 90 -6.64 13.17 2.46
CA SER A 90 -5.61 13.90 3.18
C SER A 90 -5.77 15.43 3.06
N ASP A 91 -6.08 15.92 1.85
CA ASP A 91 -6.34 17.35 1.62
C ASP A 91 -7.56 17.83 2.41
N PHE A 92 -8.62 17.01 2.48
CA PHE A 92 -9.81 17.33 3.27
C PHE A 92 -9.53 17.30 4.78
N GLN A 93 -8.71 16.36 5.26
CA GLN A 93 -8.28 16.31 6.66
C GLN A 93 -7.42 17.53 7.05
N HIS A 94 -6.54 18.00 6.16
CA HIS A 94 -5.76 19.21 6.39
C HIS A 94 -6.63 20.48 6.41
N ALA A 95 -7.60 20.60 5.52
CA ALA A 95 -8.50 21.75 5.49
C ALA A 95 -9.46 21.83 6.69
N ALA A 96 -9.75 20.71 7.36
CA ALA A 96 -10.62 20.67 8.54
C ALA A 96 -9.91 21.03 9.86
N LEU A 97 -8.59 21.26 9.83
CA LEU A 97 -7.77 21.63 10.98
C LEU A 97 -7.40 23.12 11.02
N GLU A 98 -7.99 23.95 10.14
CA GLU A 98 -7.88 25.42 10.19
C GLU A 98 -9.12 26.10 10.78
#